data_AF-A0A958US54-F1
#
_entry.id   AF-A0A958US54-F1
#
_cell.length_a   1.000
_cell.length_b   1.000
_cell.length_c   1.000
_cell.angle_alpha   90.00
_cell.angle_beta   90.00
_cell.angle_gamma   90.00
#
_symmetry.space_group_name_H-M   'P 1'
#
loop_
_entity.id
_entity.type
_entity.pdbx_description
1 polymer ?
#
loop_
_entity_poly.entity_id
_entity_poly.type
_entity_poly.pdbx_seq_one_letter_code
_entity_poly.pdbx_strand_id
1 'polypeptide(L)' 'MKTLIALLLFVGFAQAQQKFFSEAALNEKFFSENDVEISFSEILQQYKGKTVFIDIWASWCKDCIVGMPKVQKLR' A
#
# COMPACT_ATOMS: atom_id res chain seq x y z
N MET A 1 36.97 9.65 17.07
CA MET A 1 35.65 9.45 17.72
C MET A 1 34.51 10.14 16.98
N LYS A 2 34.60 11.43 16.62
CA LYS A 2 33.55 12.12 15.82
C LYS A 2 33.30 11.51 14.43
N THR A 3 34.35 11.01 13.76
CA THR A 3 34.27 10.33 12.46
C THR A 3 33.61 8.95 12.52
N LEU A 4 33.81 8.21 13.63
CA LEU A 4 33.16 6.91 13.87
C LEU A 4 31.65 7.05 14.13
N ILE A 5 31.24 8.12 14.81
CA ILE A 5 29.82 8.44 15.06
C ILE A 5 29.12 8.84 13.75
N ALA A 6 29.79 9.59 12.87
CA ALA A 6 29.26 9.95 11.55
C ALA A 6 29.05 8.74 10.62
N LEU A 7 29.91 7.71 10.72
CA LEU A 7 29.80 6.49 9.92
C LEU A 7 28.64 5.59 10.39
N LEU A 8 28.39 5.51 11.71
CA LEU A 8 27.27 4.74 12.28
C LEU A 8 25.90 5.33 11.92
N LEU A 9 25.78 6.65 11.78
CA LEU A 9 24.53 7.31 11.37
C LEU A 9 24.19 7.08 9.89
N PHE A 10 25.17 6.77 9.03
CA PHE A 10 24.96 6.58 7.60
C PHE A 10 24.37 5.20 7.25
N VAL A 11 24.66 4.17 8.06
CA VAL A 11 24.21 2.79 7.81
C VAL A 11 22.75 2.58 8.21
N GLY A 12 22.21 3.37 9.16
CA GLY A 12 20.83 3.25 9.62
C GLY A 12 19.76 3.67 8.60
N PHE A 13 20.14 4.32 7.50
CA PHE A 13 19.18 4.85 6.52
C PHE A 13 18.88 3.90 5.34
N ALA A 14 19.62 2.78 5.21
CA ALA A 14 19.52 1.90 4.05
C ALA A 14 18.41 0.83 4.13
N GLN A 15 17.73 0.68 5.28
CA GLN A 15 16.67 -0.29 5.46
C GLN A 15 15.39 0.42 5.88
N ALA A 16 14.35 0.44 5.04
CA ALA A 16 13.04 0.83 5.55
C ALA A 16 11.81 0.27 4.82
N GLN A 17 11.89 -0.16 3.55
CA GLN A 17 10.67 -0.50 2.80
C GLN A 17 10.79 -1.85 2.09
N GLN A 18 10.00 -2.83 2.55
CA GLN A 18 9.81 -4.09 1.83
C GLN A 18 9.13 -3.80 0.49
N LYS A 19 9.69 -4.33 -0.60
CA LYS A 19 9.20 -4.09 -1.97
C LYS A 19 8.09 -5.04 -2.42
N PHE A 20 7.63 -5.91 -1.53
CA PHE A 20 6.64 -6.95 -1.82
C PHE A 20 5.61 -7.01 -0.69
N PHE A 21 4.38 -7.37 -1.04
CA PHE A 21 3.36 -7.70 -0.06
C PHE A 21 3.70 -9.03 0.64
N SER A 22 3.30 -9.16 1.89
CA SER A 22 3.44 -10.42 2.63
C SER A 22 2.52 -11.49 2.04
N GLU A 23 2.87 -12.76 2.22
CA GLU A 23 2.02 -13.88 1.81
C GLU A 23 0.63 -13.80 2.45
N ALA A 24 0.56 -13.41 3.73
CA ALA A 24 -0.71 -13.18 4.42
C ALA A 24 -1.57 -12.13 3.71
N ALA A 25 -0.98 -10.98 3.34
CA ALA A 25 -1.70 -9.93 2.63
C ALA A 25 -2.16 -10.38 1.23
N LEU A 26 -1.35 -11.18 0.53
CA LEU A 26 -1.67 -11.69 -0.82
C LEU A 26 -2.80 -12.71 -0.81
N ASN A 27 -2.90 -13.52 0.25
CA ASN A 27 -3.92 -14.56 0.41
C ASN A 27 -5.22 -14.05 1.05
N GLU A 28 -5.22 -12.83 1.60
CA GLU A 28 -6.39 -12.19 2.19
C GLU A 28 -7.55 -12.12 1.19
N LYS A 29 -8.77 -12.39 1.70
CA LYS A 29 -9.97 -12.53 0.89
C LYS A 29 -10.84 -11.27 1.00
N PHE A 30 -11.24 -10.75 -0.14
CA PHE A 30 -12.07 -9.56 -0.28
C PHE A 30 -13.37 -9.92 -0.99
N PHE A 31 -14.42 -9.16 -0.73
CA PHE A 31 -15.64 -9.22 -1.52
C PHE A 31 -15.62 -8.15 -2.60
N SER A 32 -15.92 -8.54 -3.83
CA SER A 32 -16.18 -7.62 -4.93
C SER A 32 -17.54 -6.94 -4.76
N GLU A 33 -17.82 -5.93 -5.60
CA GLU A 33 -19.13 -5.27 -5.66
C GLU A 33 -20.30 -6.22 -5.97
N ASN A 34 -20.01 -7.41 -6.51
CA ASN A 34 -21.01 -8.44 -6.83
C ASN A 34 -21.02 -9.59 -5.78
N ASP A 35 -20.50 -9.34 -4.58
CA ASP A 35 -20.41 -10.32 -3.48
C ASP A 35 -19.61 -11.60 -3.80
N VAL A 36 -18.79 -11.57 -4.86
CA VAL A 36 -17.86 -12.66 -5.19
C VAL A 36 -16.59 -12.48 -4.37
N GLU A 37 -16.18 -13.54 -3.68
CA GLU A 37 -14.92 -13.62 -2.96
C GLU A 37 -13.73 -13.69 -3.92
N ILE A 38 -12.71 -12.87 -3.69
CA ILE A 38 -11.49 -12.79 -4.50
C ILE A 38 -10.29 -12.49 -3.60
N SER A 39 -9.13 -13.11 -3.85
CA SER A 39 -7.91 -12.80 -3.10
C SER A 39 -7.25 -11.50 -3.56
N PHE A 40 -6.45 -10.88 -2.69
CA PHE A 40 -5.67 -9.71 -3.06
C PHE A 40 -4.70 -9.98 -4.22
N SER A 41 -4.08 -11.17 -4.24
CA SER A 41 -3.21 -11.61 -5.34
C SER A 41 -3.93 -11.64 -6.69
N GLU A 42 -5.16 -12.17 -6.72
CA GLU A 42 -6.00 -12.20 -7.92
C GLU A 42 -6.40 -10.79 -8.38
N ILE A 43 -6.70 -9.87 -7.46
CA ILE A 43 -6.95 -8.46 -7.78
C ILE A 43 -5.70 -7.85 -8.45
N LEU A 44 -4.52 -8.00 -7.85
CA LEU A 44 -3.28 -7.43 -8.40
C LEU A 44 -2.91 -8.01 -9.76
N GLN A 45 -3.16 -9.31 -10.00
CA GLN A 45 -2.90 -9.94 -11.30
C GLN A 45 -3.68 -9.29 -12.45
N GLN A 46 -4.92 -8.81 -12.21
CA GLN A 46 -5.73 -8.14 -13.23
C GLN A 46 -5.09 -6.84 -13.74
N TYR A 47 -4.23 -6.21 -12.94
CA TYR A 47 -3.56 -4.95 -13.26
C TYR A 47 -2.05 -5.12 -13.51
N LYS A 48 -1.58 -6.34 -13.76
CA LYS A 48 -0.17 -6.62 -13.99
C LYS A 48 0.42 -5.75 -15.09
N GLY A 49 1.56 -5.12 -14.80
CA GLY A 49 2.27 -4.23 -15.73
C GLY A 49 1.74 -2.79 -15.76
N LYS A 50 0.69 -2.47 -15.00
CA LYS A 50 0.18 -1.10 -14.85
C LYS A 50 0.64 -0.52 -13.51
N THR A 51 0.89 0.78 -13.48
CA THR A 51 0.99 1.54 -12.22
C THR A 51 -0.42 1.69 -11.66
N VAL A 52 -0.64 1.20 -10.44
CA VAL A 52 -1.93 1.25 -9.76
C VAL A 52 -1.81 2.05 -8.48
N PHE A 53 -2.73 2.98 -8.27
CA PHE A 53 -2.95 3.63 -6.99
C PHE A 53 -4.08 2.89 -6.26
N ILE A 54 -3.82 2.38 -5.06
CA ILE A 54 -4.79 1.66 -4.24
C ILE A 54 -5.20 2.57 -3.08
N ASP A 55 -6.49 2.88 -2.98
CA ASP A 55 -7.06 3.69 -1.90
C ASP A 55 -7.91 2.81 -0.99
N ILE A 56 -7.44 2.58 0.24
CA ILE A 56 -8.13 1.76 1.25
C ILE A 56 -8.83 2.73 2.21
N TRP A 57 -10.15 2.72 2.22
CA TRP A 57 -10.97 3.58 3.07
C TRP A 57 -12.23 2.86 3.53
N ALA A 58 -13.00 3.51 4.39
CA ALA A 58 -14.28 3.01 4.85
C ALA A 58 -15.31 4.14 4.95
N SER A 59 -16.59 3.81 4.78
CA SER A 59 -17.71 4.78 4.81
C SER A 59 -17.84 5.56 6.12
N TRP A 60 -17.27 5.05 7.20
CA TRP A 60 -17.25 5.70 8.51
C TRP A 60 -15.95 6.47 8.78
N CYS A 61 -14.96 6.41 7.89
CA CYS A 61 -13.73 7.17 8.00
C CYS A 61 -13.97 8.62 7.54
N LYS A 62 -14.28 9.51 8.50
CA LYS A 62 -14.53 10.94 8.25
C LYS A 62 -13.39 11.60 7.47
N ASP A 63 -12.15 11.37 7.87
CA ASP A 63 -10.99 12.01 7.23
C ASP A 63 -10.79 11.51 5.80
N CYS A 64 -11.03 10.21 5.55
CA CYS A 64 -11.01 9.63 4.21
C CYS A 64 -12.05 10.30 3.31
N ILE A 65 -13.29 10.47 3.80
CA ILE A 65 -14.38 11.12 3.06
C ILE A 65 -14.02 12.57 2.70
N VAL A 66 -13.48 13.33 3.66
CA VAL A 66 -13.02 14.72 3.43
C VAL A 66 -11.85 14.75 2.43
N GLY A 67 -11.03 13.70 2.37
CA GLY A 67 -9.93 13.54 1.43
C GLY A 67 -10.35 13.16 0.01
N MET A 68 -11.49 12.50 -0.19
CA MET A 68 -11.92 11.95 -1.49
C MET A 68 -11.91 12.98 -2.65
N PRO A 69 -12.32 14.25 -2.48
CA PRO A 69 -12.25 15.23 -3.57
C PRO A 69 -10.83 15.47 -4.11
N LYS A 70 -9.79 15.23 -3.30
CA LYS A 70 -8.39 15.31 -3.75
C LYS A 70 -7.98 14.05 -4.51
N VAL A 71 -8.38 12.88 -4.02
CA VAL A 71 -8.10 11.59 -4.69
C VAL A 71 -8.75 11.54 -6.06
N GLN A 72 -9.99 12.04 -6.20
CA GLN A 72 -10.68 12.11 -7.49
C GLN A 72 -9.96 12.96 -8.55
N LYS A 73 -9.13 13.92 -8.15
CA LYS A 73 -8.32 14.74 -9.06
C LYS A 73 -7.07 14.02 -9.57
N LEU A 74 -6.71 12.88 -8.98
CA LEU A 74 -5.60 12.02 -9.42
C LEU A 74 -6.02 11.04 -10.53
N ARG A 75 -7.33 10.89 -10.76
CA ARG A 75 -7.89 10.06 -11.82
C ARG A 75 -7.71 10.72 -13.19
#